data_AF-A0A1S3ZS20-F1
#
_entry.id   AF-A0A1S3ZS20-F1
#
_cell.length_a   1.000
_cell.length_b   1.000
_cell.length_c   1.000
_cell.angle_alpha   90.00
_cell.angle_beta   90.00
_cell.angle_gamma   90.00
#
_symmetry.space_group_name_H-M   'P 1'
#
loop_
_entity.id
_entity.type
_entity.pdbx_description
1 polymer ?
#
loop_
_entity_poly.entity_id
_entity_poly.type
_entity_poly.pdbx_seq_one_letter_code
_entity_poly.pdbx_strand_id
1 'polypeptide(L)'
;MGDLLSWLFSFFLLVAVLATILYQLMCLADLEYDYVNPYDSASRINRAVVPEFVLHGALCFLHLVTGHWLMFLICLPYLYYNIKVYADRSHLVDVTEIFNQLPWEKKIRLYKLGYLVILLAFSIFWYGISDKLLILISETTCKQSYVRLEFYYHSGAGLLASIGVTQLMMSLANGVRELIKKEGSPQHRESIHFF
;
A
#
# COMPACT_ATOMS: atom_id res chain seq x y z
N MET A 1 -0.74 3.62 12.03
CA MET A 1 0.44 2.72 12.10
C MET A 1 0.18 1.42 11.33
N GLY A 2 -0.95 0.73 11.55
CA GLY A 2 -1.25 -0.54 10.85
C GLY A 2 -1.39 -0.42 9.32
N ASP A 3 -1.94 0.69 8.82
CA ASP A 3 -2.19 0.87 7.38
C ASP A 3 -0.90 0.97 6.58
N LEU A 4 0.10 1.67 7.11
CA LEU A 4 1.43 1.80 6.50
C LEU A 4 2.14 0.43 6.44
N LEU A 5 2.05 -0.36 7.51
CA LEU A 5 2.70 -1.68 7.57
C LEU A 5 2.03 -2.67 6.60
N SER A 6 0.70 -2.65 6.51
CA SER A 6 -0.04 -3.44 5.52
C SER A 6 0.36 -3.06 4.10
N TRP A 7 0.43 -1.76 3.79
CA TRP A 7 0.83 -1.29 2.48
C TRP A 7 2.26 -1.71 2.13
N LEU A 8 3.19 -1.55 3.07
CA LEU A 8 4.58 -1.96 2.89
C LEU A 8 4.71 -3.46 2.62
N PHE A 9 3.95 -4.29 3.35
CA PHE A 9 3.95 -5.73 3.11
C PHE A 9 3.34 -6.09 1.75
N SER A 10 2.24 -5.44 1.35
CA SER A 10 1.68 -5.58 -0.01
C SER A 10 2.69 -5.20 -1.09
N PHE A 11 3.46 -4.12 -0.88
CA PHE A 11 4.50 -3.69 -1.80
C PHE A 11 5.59 -4.76 -1.97
N PHE A 12 6.11 -5.31 -0.87
CA PHE A 12 7.10 -6.38 -0.94
C PHE A 12 6.55 -7.65 -1.60
N LEU A 13 5.31 -8.05 -1.30
CA LEU A 13 4.65 -9.15 -1.98
C LEU A 13 4.54 -8.90 -3.49
N LEU A 14 4.18 -7.68 -3.89
CA LEU A 14 4.07 -7.33 -5.30
C LEU A 14 5.40 -7.46 -6.04
N VAL A 15 6.47 -6.94 -5.42
CA VAL A 15 7.84 -7.04 -5.94
C VAL A 15 8.27 -8.51 -6.03
N ALA A 16 7.92 -9.35 -5.05
CA ALA A 16 8.20 -10.78 -5.09
C ALA A 16 7.48 -11.50 -6.24
N VAL A 17 6.21 -11.15 -6.51
CA VAL A 17 5.48 -11.69 -7.68
C VAL A 17 6.12 -11.22 -8.98
N LEU A 18 6.47 -9.93 -9.09
CA LEU A 18 7.21 -9.38 -10.24
C LEU A 18 8.51 -10.15 -10.50
N ALA A 19 9.32 -10.35 -9.46
CA ALA A 19 10.58 -11.10 -9.55
C ALA A 19 10.37 -12.53 -10.03
N THR A 20 9.29 -13.19 -9.58
CA THR A 20 8.95 -14.55 -10.00
C THR A 20 8.59 -14.60 -11.49
N ILE A 21 7.80 -13.66 -12.00
CA ILE A 21 7.45 -13.57 -13.43
C ILE A 21 8.69 -13.24 -14.27
N LEU A 22 9.55 -12.34 -13.80
CA LEU A 22 10.82 -12.01 -14.46
C LEU A 22 11.76 -13.22 -14.54
N TYR A 23 11.83 -14.02 -13.47
CA TYR A 23 12.61 -15.27 -13.46
C TYR A 23 12.08 -16.27 -14.50
N GLN A 24 10.76 -16.43 -14.61
CA GLN A 24 10.16 -17.27 -15.65
C GLN A 24 10.46 -16.76 -17.07
N LEU A 25 10.39 -15.44 -17.29
CA LEU A 25 10.74 -14.82 -18.58
C LEU A 25 12.21 -15.00 -18.94
N MET A 26 13.12 -14.92 -17.97
CA MET A 26 14.54 -15.19 -18.16
C MET A 26 14.76 -16.67 -18.56
N CYS A 27 14.12 -17.61 -17.86
CA CYS A 27 14.20 -19.04 -18.23
C CYS A 27 13.67 -19.29 -19.65
N LEU A 28 12.65 -18.55 -20.09
CA LEU A 28 12.08 -18.66 -21.43
C LEU A 28 13.00 -18.03 -22.50
N ALA A 29 13.70 -16.95 -22.16
CA ALA A 29 14.68 -16.30 -23.04
C ALA A 29 15.96 -17.15 -23.19
N ASP A 30 16.42 -17.79 -22.11
CA ASP A 30 17.54 -18.74 -22.15
C ASP A 30 17.22 -19.94 -23.05
N LEU A 31 15.95 -20.33 -23.11
CA LEU A 31 15.46 -21.39 -23.99
C LEU A 31 15.37 -20.94 -25.45
N GLU A 32 15.02 -19.68 -25.73
CA GLU A 32 14.93 -19.12 -27.09
C GLU A 32 16.30 -18.99 -27.76
N TYR A 33 17.36 -18.78 -26.98
CA TYR A 33 18.74 -18.68 -27.46
C TYR A 33 19.51 -20.01 -27.46
N ASP A 34 18.83 -21.14 -27.24
CA ASP A 34 19.41 -22.49 -27.15
C ASP A 34 20.55 -22.63 -26.13
N TYR A 35 20.58 -21.78 -25.08
CA TYR A 35 21.62 -21.82 -24.05
C TYR A 35 21.42 -22.95 -23.03
N VAL A 36 20.19 -23.41 -22.84
CA VAL A 36 19.81 -24.36 -21.78
C VAL A 36 18.92 -25.47 -22.35
N ASN A 37 19.04 -26.68 -21.79
CA ASN A 37 18.20 -27.82 -22.16
C ASN A 37 16.70 -27.52 -21.88
N PRO A 38 15.79 -27.76 -22.83
CA PRO A 38 14.35 -27.60 -22.62
C PRO A 38 13.80 -28.34 -21.40
N TYR A 39 14.36 -29.50 -21.05
CA TYR A 39 13.93 -30.26 -19.87
C TYR A 39 14.23 -29.51 -18.56
N ASP A 40 15.42 -28.91 -18.45
CA ASP A 40 15.84 -28.17 -17.27
C ASP A 40 15.03 -26.87 -17.13
N SER A 41 14.79 -26.17 -18.24
CA SER A 41 13.99 -24.94 -18.26
C SER A 41 12.52 -25.21 -17.89
N ALA A 42 11.89 -26.26 -18.43
CA ALA A 42 10.52 -26.64 -18.09
C ALA A 42 10.34 -26.97 -16.61
N SER A 43 11.29 -27.72 -16.02
CA SER A 43 11.29 -28.05 -14.60
C SER A 43 11.41 -26.81 -13.70
N ARG A 44 12.29 -25.87 -14.08
CA ARG A 44 12.45 -24.58 -13.38
C ARG A 44 11.19 -23.72 -13.46
N ILE A 45 10.58 -23.63 -14.64
CA ILE A 45 9.33 -22.88 -14.84
C ILE A 45 8.21 -23.48 -14.00
N ASN A 46 8.00 -24.79 -14.02
CA ASN A 46 6.96 -25.46 -13.22
C ASN A 46 7.15 -25.21 -11.72
N ARG A 47 8.40 -25.24 -11.23
CA ARG A 47 8.71 -24.91 -9.83
C ARG A 47 8.46 -23.44 -9.50
N ALA A 48 8.68 -22.53 -10.44
CA ALA A 48 8.47 -21.09 -10.27
C ALA A 48 7.01 -20.62 -10.44
N VAL A 49 6.15 -21.43 -11.07
CA VAL A 49 4.72 -21.11 -11.23
C VAL A 49 3.96 -21.22 -9.90
N VAL A 50 4.29 -22.21 -9.06
CA VAL A 50 3.66 -22.37 -7.74
C VAL A 50 3.84 -21.16 -6.82
N PRO A 51 5.07 -20.63 -6.60
CA PRO A 51 5.24 -19.45 -5.74
C PRO A 51 4.56 -18.21 -6.32
N GLU A 52 4.43 -18.06 -7.64
CA GLU A 52 3.66 -16.96 -8.24
C GLU A 52 2.20 -16.98 -7.78
N PHE A 53 1.54 -18.14 -7.87
CA PHE A 53 0.15 -18.29 -7.44
C PHE A 53 -0.04 -18.07 -5.95
N VAL A 54 0.87 -18.60 -5.13
CA VAL A 54 0.82 -18.43 -3.67
C VAL A 54 1.01 -16.97 -3.29
N LEU A 55 2.03 -16.30 -3.84
CA LEU A 55 2.31 -14.89 -3.53
C LEU A 55 1.18 -13.97 -3.99
N HIS A 56 0.62 -14.18 -5.19
CA HIS A 56 -0.49 -13.36 -5.67
C HIS A 56 -1.79 -13.65 -4.92
N GLY A 57 -2.04 -14.92 -4.54
CA GLY A 57 -3.16 -15.28 -3.67
C GLY A 57 -3.05 -14.62 -2.28
N ALA A 58 -1.86 -14.64 -1.69
CA ALA A 58 -1.57 -13.98 -0.41
C ALA A 58 -1.77 -12.46 -0.50
N LEU A 59 -1.31 -11.84 -1.58
CA LEU A 59 -1.53 -10.42 -1.87
C LEU A 59 -3.04 -10.10 -1.95
N CYS A 60 -3.81 -10.90 -2.67
CA CYS A 60 -5.26 -10.71 -2.81
C CYS A 60 -5.98 -10.86 -1.46
N PHE A 61 -5.61 -11.88 -0.69
CA PHE A 61 -6.13 -12.11 0.66
C PHE A 61 -5.82 -10.95 1.62
N LEU A 62 -4.61 -10.41 1.55
CA LEU A 62 -4.22 -9.27 2.39
C LEU A 62 -5.05 -8.02 2.07
N HIS A 63 -5.29 -7.71 0.80
CA HIS A 63 -6.16 -6.60 0.40
C HIS A 63 -7.61 -6.79 0.89
N LEU A 64 -8.09 -8.03 0.95
CA LEU A 64 -9.40 -8.36 1.50
C LEU A 64 -9.45 -8.11 3.02
N VAL A 65 -8.46 -8.60 3.78
CA VAL A 65 -8.39 -8.44 5.25
C VAL A 65 -8.25 -6.97 5.64
N THR A 66 -7.55 -6.18 4.84
CA THR A 66 -7.34 -4.75 5.10
C THR A 66 -8.47 -3.86 4.60
N GLY A 67 -9.52 -4.43 4.01
CA GLY A 67 -10.71 -3.69 3.57
C GLY A 67 -10.49 -2.80 2.34
N HIS A 68 -9.42 -3.05 1.57
CA HIS A 68 -9.13 -2.32 0.32
C HIS A 68 -9.89 -2.94 -0.86
N TRP A 69 -11.22 -2.83 -0.84
CA TRP A 69 -12.13 -3.46 -1.80
C TRP A 69 -11.81 -3.15 -3.27
N LEU A 70 -11.41 -1.91 -3.57
CA LEU A 70 -11.10 -1.49 -4.94
C LEU A 70 -9.82 -2.17 -5.47
N MET A 71 -8.78 -2.28 -4.65
CA MET A 71 -7.53 -2.98 -5.01
C MET A 71 -7.75 -4.48 -5.17
N PHE A 72 -8.57 -5.07 -4.30
CA PHE A 72 -8.98 -6.46 -4.40
C PHE A 72 -9.73 -6.74 -5.72
N LEU A 73 -10.65 -5.86 -6.11
CA LEU A 73 -11.44 -6.02 -7.34
C LEU A 73 -10.56 -5.92 -8.60
N ILE A 74 -9.54 -5.07 -8.57
CA ILE A 74 -8.52 -5.03 -9.64
C ILE A 74 -7.69 -6.31 -9.62
N CYS A 75 -7.26 -6.85 -8.47
CA CYS A 75 -6.48 -8.10 -8.44
C CYS A 75 -7.25 -9.36 -8.87
N LEU A 76 -8.58 -9.36 -8.72
CA LEU A 76 -9.47 -10.49 -9.02
C LEU A 76 -9.33 -11.11 -10.42
N PRO A 77 -9.33 -10.36 -11.54
CA PRO A 77 -9.15 -10.92 -12.88
C PRO A 77 -7.83 -11.69 -13.05
N TYR A 78 -6.74 -11.23 -12.42
CA TYR A 78 -5.45 -11.93 -12.47
C TYR A 78 -5.52 -13.25 -11.68
N LEU A 79 -6.08 -13.20 -10.46
CA LEU A 79 -6.27 -14.38 -9.63
C LEU A 79 -7.19 -15.41 -10.32
N TYR A 80 -8.29 -14.96 -10.93
CA TYR A 80 -9.22 -15.81 -11.66
C TYR A 80 -8.53 -16.53 -12.83
N TYR A 81 -7.72 -15.80 -13.61
CA TYR A 81 -6.96 -16.40 -14.70
C TYR A 81 -6.02 -17.50 -14.17
N ASN A 82 -5.31 -17.24 -13.08
CA ASN A 82 -4.40 -18.23 -12.48
C ASN A 82 -5.14 -19.47 -11.95
N ILE A 83 -6.30 -19.29 -11.30
CA ILE A 83 -7.12 -20.40 -10.82
C ILE A 83 -7.61 -21.24 -11.99
N LYS A 84 -8.05 -20.61 -13.09
CA LYS A 84 -8.51 -21.33 -14.29
C LYS A 84 -7.39 -22.20 -14.87
N VAL A 85 -6.19 -21.62 -15.05
CA VAL A 85 -5.01 -22.36 -15.55
C VAL A 85 -4.62 -23.51 -14.61
N TYR A 86 -4.75 -23.30 -13.30
CA TYR A 86 -4.49 -24.35 -12.31
C TYR A 86 -5.54 -25.49 -12.41
N ALA A 87 -6.83 -25.15 -12.55
CA ALA A 87 -7.92 -26.10 -12.68
C ALA A 87 -7.82 -26.96 -13.96
N ASP A 88 -7.44 -26.34 -15.07
CA ASP A 88 -7.25 -27.02 -16.36
C ASP A 88 -5.96 -27.88 -16.40
N ARG A 89 -5.18 -27.92 -15.30
CA ARG A 89 -3.85 -28.58 -15.18
C ARG A 89 -2.81 -28.18 -16.23
N SER A 90 -3.11 -27.19 -17.07
CA SER A 90 -2.20 -26.58 -18.04
C SER A 90 -1.11 -25.70 -17.40
N HIS A 91 -0.87 -25.82 -16.09
CA HIS A 91 0.23 -25.14 -15.40
C HIS A 91 1.58 -25.88 -15.59
N LEU A 92 1.54 -27.15 -16.00
CA LEU A 92 2.73 -27.94 -16.31
C LEU A 92 3.10 -27.71 -17.76
N VAL A 93 4.28 -27.14 -17.98
CA VAL A 93 4.82 -26.96 -19.32
C VAL A 93 5.39 -28.29 -19.81
N ASP A 94 4.84 -28.83 -20.90
CA ASP A 94 5.35 -30.05 -21.54
C ASP A 94 6.53 -29.71 -22.47
N VAL A 95 7.59 -30.50 -22.36
CA VAL A 95 8.90 -30.27 -22.99
C VAL A 95 8.81 -30.42 -24.51
N THR A 96 7.87 -31.22 -25.00
CA THR A 96 7.68 -31.51 -26.43
C THR A 96 6.97 -30.40 -27.19
N GLU A 97 6.11 -29.61 -26.53
CA GLU A 97 5.33 -28.53 -27.14
C GLU A 97 5.86 -27.12 -26.82
N ILE A 98 6.81 -27.01 -25.88
CA ILE A 98 7.28 -25.71 -25.36
C ILE A 98 7.80 -24.76 -26.45
N PHE A 99 8.49 -25.27 -27.47
CA PHE A 99 9.03 -24.46 -28.55
C PHE A 99 7.96 -23.93 -29.51
N ASN A 100 6.89 -24.71 -29.74
CA ASN A 100 5.79 -24.30 -30.61
C ASN A 100 4.90 -23.24 -29.94
N GLN A 101 4.73 -23.35 -28.62
CA GLN A 101 3.90 -22.43 -27.82
C GLN A 101 4.69 -21.23 -27.25
N LEU A 102 6.02 -21.25 -27.34
CA LEU A 102 6.94 -20.24 -26.80
C LEU A 102 6.58 -18.78 -27.12
N PRO A 103 6.30 -18.39 -28.39
CA PRO A 103 6.00 -16.99 -28.71
C PRO A 103 4.66 -16.54 -28.12
N TRP A 104 3.72 -17.45 -27.89
CA TRP A 104 2.42 -17.17 -27.29
C TRP A 104 2.52 -17.06 -25.77
N GLU A 105 3.17 -18.03 -25.12
CA GLU A 105 3.43 -18.03 -23.68
C GLU A 105 4.23 -16.80 -23.23
N LYS A 106 5.24 -16.40 -24.01
CA LYS A 106 6.03 -15.18 -23.77
C LYS A 106 5.16 -13.93 -23.77
N LYS A 107 4.25 -13.79 -24.75
CA LYS A 107 3.34 -12.65 -24.85
C LYS A 107 2.37 -12.59 -23.67
N ILE A 108 1.80 -13.73 -23.26
CA ILE A 108 0.93 -13.81 -22.08
C ILE A 108 1.69 -13.36 -20.83
N ARG A 109 2.88 -13.89 -20.59
CA ARG A 109 3.69 -13.54 -19.40
C ARG A 109 4.14 -12.08 -19.43
N LEU A 110 4.45 -11.53 -20.60
CA LEU A 110 4.77 -10.10 -20.74
C LEU A 110 3.55 -9.21 -20.46
N TYR A 111 2.36 -9.62 -20.88
CA TYR A 111 1.12 -8.90 -20.55
C TYR A 111 0.83 -8.96 -19.05
N LYS A 112 1.01 -10.11 -18.41
CA LYS A 112 0.94 -10.27 -16.95
C LYS A 112 1.93 -9.36 -16.23
N LEU A 113 3.16 -9.28 -16.72
CA LEU A 113 4.19 -8.38 -16.18
C LEU A 113 3.75 -6.92 -16.27
N GLY A 114 3.30 -6.48 -17.45
CA GLY A 114 2.81 -5.11 -17.67
C GLY A 114 1.63 -4.78 -16.75
N TYR A 115 0.70 -5.73 -16.59
CA TYR A 115 -0.40 -5.61 -15.65
C TYR A 115 0.08 -5.42 -14.20
N LEU A 116 1.07 -6.21 -13.75
CA LEU A 116 1.62 -6.09 -12.40
C LEU A 116 2.38 -4.76 -12.18
N VAL A 117 3.10 -4.26 -13.19
CA VAL A 117 3.78 -2.96 -13.12
C VAL A 117 2.77 -1.81 -13.02
N ILE A 118 1.68 -1.88 -13.78
CA ILE A 118 0.58 -0.90 -13.67
C ILE A 118 -0.04 -0.98 -12.27
N LEU A 119 -0.24 -2.19 -11.75
CA LEU A 119 -0.78 -2.40 -10.41
C LEU A 119 0.16 -1.88 -9.31
N LEU A 120 1.48 -1.98 -9.50
CA LEU A 120 2.50 -1.38 -8.63
C LEU A 120 2.41 0.16 -8.66
N ALA A 121 2.35 0.75 -9.85
CA ALA A 121 2.23 2.20 -9.98
C ALA A 121 0.92 2.70 -9.35
N PHE A 122 -0.17 1.96 -9.54
CA PHE A 122 -1.47 2.28 -8.97
C PHE A 122 -1.48 2.16 -7.43
N SER A 123 -0.80 1.17 -6.84
CA SER A 123 -0.72 1.02 -5.39
C SER A 123 0.09 2.14 -4.71
N ILE A 124 1.14 2.64 -5.37
CA ILE A 124 1.90 3.81 -4.92
C ILE A 124 1.05 5.08 -5.03
N PHE A 125 0.37 5.26 -6.16
CA PHE A 125 -0.50 6.41 -6.40
C PHE A 125 -1.65 6.49 -5.40
N TRP A 126 -2.29 5.36 -5.11
CA TRP A 126 -3.41 5.30 -4.17
C TRP A 126 -3.00 5.72 -2.76
N TYR A 127 -1.87 5.23 -2.26
CA TYR A 127 -1.34 5.63 -0.96
C TYR A 127 -1.07 7.15 -0.92
N GLY A 128 -0.46 7.70 -1.98
CA GLY A 128 -0.22 9.14 -2.09
C GLY A 128 -1.49 10.01 -2.13
N ILE A 129 -2.58 9.51 -2.71
CA ILE A 129 -3.89 10.19 -2.65
C ILE A 129 -4.50 10.09 -1.26
N SER A 130 -4.49 8.91 -0.65
CA SER A 130 -5.10 8.69 0.67
C SER A 130 -4.54 9.65 1.72
N ASP A 131 -3.22 9.86 1.74
CA ASP A 131 -2.59 10.83 2.65
C ASP A 131 -3.05 12.27 2.38
N LYS A 132 -3.11 12.70 1.11
CA LYS A 132 -3.52 14.08 0.76
C LYS A 132 -5.02 14.32 0.97
N LEU A 133 -5.85 13.34 0.65
CA LEU A 133 -7.30 13.40 0.81
C LEU A 133 -7.68 13.47 2.30
N LEU A 134 -7.00 12.70 3.16
CA LEU A 134 -7.27 12.73 4.60
C LEU A 134 -6.86 14.06 5.24
N ILE A 135 -5.77 14.68 4.77
CA ILE A 135 -5.39 16.05 5.17
C ILE A 135 -6.46 17.06 4.73
N LEU A 136 -6.94 16.98 3.49
CA LEU A 136 -7.96 17.89 2.97
C LEU A 136 -9.33 17.68 3.67
N ILE A 137 -9.68 16.43 4.00
CA ILE A 137 -10.90 16.10 4.75
C ILE A 137 -10.78 16.61 6.20
N SER A 138 -9.63 16.43 6.86
CA SER A 138 -9.35 17.00 8.18
C SER A 138 -9.48 18.53 8.16
N GLU A 139 -8.92 19.18 7.14
CA GLU A 139 -8.98 20.63 7.01
C GLU A 139 -10.40 21.14 6.73
N THR A 140 -11.18 20.43 5.90
CA THR A 140 -12.58 20.76 5.61
C THR A 140 -13.53 20.45 6.77
N THR A 141 -13.36 19.33 7.50
CA THR A 141 -14.12 19.05 8.74
C THR A 141 -13.77 20.01 9.87
N CYS A 142 -12.50 20.42 9.99
CA CYS A 142 -12.08 21.46 10.92
C CYS A 142 -12.75 22.81 10.58
N LYS A 143 -12.72 23.23 9.31
CA LYS A 143 -13.41 24.44 8.85
C LYS A 143 -14.92 24.39 9.08
N GLN A 144 -15.56 23.26 8.77
CA GLN A 144 -17.01 23.07 8.96
C GLN A 144 -17.40 23.11 10.44
N SER A 145 -16.55 22.55 11.32
CA SER A 145 -16.74 22.60 12.77
C SER A 145 -16.59 24.02 13.32
N TYR A 146 -15.63 24.79 12.81
CA TYR A 146 -15.43 26.20 13.19
C TYR A 146 -16.61 27.10 12.77
N VAL A 147 -17.11 26.95 11.54
CA VAL A 147 -18.29 27.69 11.05
C VAL A 147 -19.57 27.31 11.81
N ARG A 148 -19.73 26.04 12.19
CA ARG A 148 -20.86 25.58 13.02
C ARG A 148 -20.81 26.14 14.45
N LEU A 149 -19.61 26.35 15.01
CA LEU A 149 -19.39 27.01 16.30
C LEU A 149 -19.71 28.51 16.24
N GLU A 150 -19.35 29.22 15.16
CA GLU A 150 -19.75 30.63 14.97
C GLU A 150 -21.28 30.79 14.84
N PHE A 151 -21.97 29.88 14.17
CA PHE A 151 -23.43 29.92 14.06
C PHE A 151 -24.11 29.71 15.43
N TYR A 152 -23.53 28.87 16.30
CA TYR A 152 -24.01 28.67 17.67
C TYR A 152 -23.78 29.90 18.56
N TYR A 153 -22.69 30.64 18.31
CA TYR A 153 -22.41 31.92 18.97
C TYR A 153 -23.35 33.05 18.49
N HIS A 154 -23.70 33.05 17.20
CA HIS A 154 -24.53 34.10 16.60
C HIS A 154 -26.05 33.90 16.79
N SER A 155 -26.53 32.65 16.92
CA SER A 155 -27.96 32.31 17.06
C SER A 155 -28.57 32.54 18.46
N GLY A 156 -27.85 33.17 19.40
CA GLY A 156 -28.44 33.70 20.64
C GLY A 156 -28.88 32.69 21.70
N ALA A 157 -28.55 31.40 21.59
CA ALA A 157 -28.91 30.38 22.60
C ALA A 157 -27.83 30.17 23.70
N GLY A 158 -26.83 31.06 23.80
CA GLY A 158 -25.61 30.79 24.57
C GLY A 158 -25.15 31.90 25.52
N LEU A 159 -25.98 32.90 25.86
CA LEU A 159 -25.50 34.04 26.66
C LEU A 159 -24.99 33.64 28.06
N LEU A 160 -25.52 32.56 28.65
CA LEU A 160 -25.07 32.06 29.97
C LEU A 160 -23.92 31.03 29.89
N ALA A 161 -23.80 30.29 28.78
CA ALA A 161 -22.69 29.34 28.58
C ALA A 161 -21.40 30.03 28.10
N SER A 162 -21.54 31.15 27.38
CA SER A 162 -20.43 31.95 26.85
C SER A 162 -19.48 32.45 27.94
N ILE A 163 -19.99 32.95 29.07
CA ILE A 163 -19.17 33.52 30.15
C ILE A 163 -18.35 32.42 30.86
N GLY A 164 -18.96 31.25 31.10
CA GLY A 164 -18.28 30.12 31.73
C GLY A 164 -17.19 29.50 30.83
N VAL A 165 -17.49 29.34 29.53
CA VAL A 165 -16.56 28.75 28.57
C VAL A 165 -15.41 29.70 28.23
N THR A 166 -15.65 31.01 28.13
CA THR A 166 -14.56 31.99 27.93
C THR A 166 -13.67 32.12 29.17
N GLN A 167 -14.22 32.04 30.39
CA GLN A 167 -13.41 31.96 31.62
C GLN A 167 -12.57 30.67 31.69
N LEU A 168 -13.16 29.52 31.33
CA LEU A 168 -12.45 28.24 31.32
C LEU A 168 -11.35 28.21 30.25
N MET A 169 -11.61 28.77 29.07
CA MET A 169 -10.63 28.87 27.98
C MET A 169 -9.50 29.85 28.30
N MET A 170 -9.79 30.98 28.98
CA MET A 170 -8.73 31.88 29.48
C MET A 170 -7.90 31.23 30.61
N SER A 171 -8.53 30.44 31.50
CA SER A 171 -7.81 29.72 32.55
C SER A 171 -6.92 28.60 31.99
N LEU A 172 -7.39 27.87 30.98
CA LEU A 172 -6.60 26.84 30.29
C LEU A 172 -5.48 27.47 29.45
N ALA A 173 -5.74 28.58 28.75
CA ALA A 173 -4.71 29.29 27.98
C ALA A 173 -3.60 29.84 28.89
N ASN A 174 -3.94 30.38 30.06
CA ASN A 174 -2.95 30.83 31.05
C ASN A 174 -2.16 29.65 31.65
N GLY A 175 -2.81 28.52 31.94
CA GLY A 175 -2.14 27.30 32.41
C GLY A 175 -1.15 26.74 31.39
N VAL A 176 -1.53 26.68 30.11
CA VAL A 176 -0.65 26.23 29.02
C VAL A 176 0.50 27.23 28.81
N ARG A 177 0.26 28.54 28.96
CA ARG A 177 1.31 29.58 28.83
C ARG A 177 2.36 29.50 29.95
N GLU A 178 1.95 29.17 31.17
CA GLU A 178 2.86 28.94 32.30
C GLU A 178 3.66 27.64 32.16
N LEU A 179 3.05 26.58 31.60
CA LEU A 179 3.77 25.34 31.29
C LEU A 179 4.81 25.54 30.19
N ILE A 180 4.47 26.25 29.12
CA ILE A 180 5.41 26.61 28.05
C ILE A 180 6.55 27.52 28.56
N LYS A 181 6.27 28.41 29.52
CA LYS A 181 7.30 29.26 30.15
C LYS A 181 8.25 28.49 31.08
N LYS A 182 7.77 27.39 31.69
CA LYS A 182 8.60 26.47 32.49
C LYS A 182 9.46 25.54 31.63
N GLU A 183 8.95 25.10 30.47
CA GLU A 183 9.68 24.23 29.54
C GLU A 183 10.66 24.98 28.62
N GLY A 184 10.46 26.28 28.42
CA GLY A 184 11.28 27.15 27.56
C GLY A 184 12.47 27.86 28.22
N SER A 185 12.91 27.49 29.43
CA SER A 185 14.10 28.08 30.08
C SER A 185 15.30 27.12 30.04
N PRO A 186 16.28 27.33 29.14
CA PRO A 186 17.57 26.65 29.19
C PRO A 186 18.56 27.48 30.02
N GLN A 187 18.46 27.45 31.35
CA GLN A 187 19.52 28.02 32.21
C GLN A 187 19.70 27.27 33.54
N HIS A 188 19.75 25.94 33.46
CA HIS A 188 20.52 25.13 34.42
C HIS A 188 21.62 24.35 33.68
N ARG A 189 22.52 25.09 33.03
CA ARG A 189 23.83 24.60 32.61
C ARG A 189 24.76 25.80 32.46
N GLU A 190 25.90 25.73 33.15
CA GLU A 190 26.97 26.74 33.26
C GLU A 190 26.81 27.83 34.33
N SER A 191 27.01 27.44 35.59
CA SER A 191 27.82 28.19 36.57
C SER A 191 28.29 27.23 37.67
N ILE A 192 29.16 26.29 37.29
CA ILE A 192 30.12 25.64 38.21
C ILE A 192 31.49 25.73 37.54
N HIS A 193 32.12 26.88 37.71
CA HIS A 193 33.57 27.05 37.66
C HIS A 193 33.93 28.26 38.54
N PHE A 194 34.69 27.98 39.62
CA PHE A 194 35.48 28.89 40.45
C PHE A 194 34.75 30.09 41.10
N PHE A 195 34.39 29.98 42.39
CA PHE A 195 35.27 30.13 43.55
C PHE A 195 34.61 29.52 44.80
#